data_AF-A0A953XX40-F1
#
_entry.id   AF-A0A953XX40-F1
#
_cell.length_a   1.000
_cell.length_b   1.000
_cell.length_c   1.000
_cell.angle_alpha   90.00
_cell.angle_beta   90.00
_cell.angle_gamma   90.00
#
_symmetry.space_group_name_H-M   'P 1'
#
loop_
_entity.id
_entity.type
_entity.pdbx_description
1 polymer ?
#
loop_
_entity_poly.entity_id
_entity_poly.type
_entity_poly.pdbx_seq_one_letter_code
_entity_poly.pdbx_strand_id
1 'polypeptide(L)'
;MPTSAPGSERRRHPRRGPAARAAGFTLIELLIVIAIVALTTSLIAVSLRDSRLQTLEREADRLAMLLETARAESRATGLPVWWRPADPTLAEKGGFSFVGLPAASRLPTEWLDASVQAEIDGDTRLTLGPEAI
;
A
#
# COMPACT_ATOMS: atom_id res chain seq x y z
N MET A 1 -16.01 -74.85 -56.79
CA MET A 1 -14.61 -74.37 -56.81
C MET A 1 -14.57 -72.94 -56.33
N PRO A 2 -13.67 -72.59 -55.40
CA PRO A 2 -13.47 -71.24 -54.87
C PRO A 2 -12.50 -70.47 -55.76
N THR A 3 -12.64 -69.15 -55.87
CA THR A 3 -11.49 -68.24 -56.02
C THR A 3 -11.82 -66.90 -55.38
N SER A 4 -11.27 -66.71 -54.18
CA SER A 4 -11.13 -65.43 -53.51
C SER A 4 -10.20 -64.53 -54.33
N ALA A 5 -10.58 -63.26 -54.49
CA ALA A 5 -9.65 -62.19 -54.86
C ALA A 5 -9.87 -61.01 -53.89
N PRO A 6 -8.88 -60.65 -53.06
CA PRO A 6 -9.00 -59.57 -52.09
C PRO A 6 -8.74 -58.22 -52.79
N GLY A 7 -9.78 -57.41 -52.94
CA GLY A 7 -9.67 -56.03 -53.42
C GLY A 7 -9.50 -55.07 -52.25
N SER A 8 -8.28 -54.58 -52.08
CA SER A 8 -7.80 -53.70 -51.00
C SER A 8 -8.68 -52.46 -50.74
N GLU A 9 -9.30 -52.36 -49.56
CA GLU A 9 -9.67 -51.07 -48.97
C GLU A 9 -8.37 -50.30 -48.65
N ARG A 10 -7.94 -49.42 -49.55
CA ARG A 10 -6.94 -48.40 -49.20
C ARG A 10 -7.61 -47.38 -48.28
N ARG A 11 -7.75 -47.76 -47.00
CA ARG A 11 -7.91 -46.81 -45.89
C ARG A 11 -6.68 -45.91 -45.93
N ARG A 12 -6.79 -44.76 -46.58
CA ARG A 12 -5.79 -43.70 -46.46
C ARG A 12 -5.71 -43.33 -44.99
N HIS A 13 -4.63 -43.78 -44.34
CA HIS A 13 -4.29 -43.37 -43.00
C HIS A 13 -4.24 -41.85 -42.94
N PRO A 14 -4.85 -41.21 -41.93
CA PRO A 14 -4.59 -39.81 -41.68
C PRO A 14 -3.07 -39.68 -41.48
N ARG A 15 -2.42 -38.85 -42.28
CA ARG A 15 -1.07 -38.39 -41.98
C ARG A 15 -1.17 -37.70 -40.63
N ARG A 16 -0.78 -38.40 -39.56
CA ARG A 16 -0.40 -37.75 -38.30
C ARG A 16 0.71 -36.77 -38.68
N GLY A 17 0.37 -35.48 -38.73
CA GLY A 17 1.38 -34.43 -38.69
C GLY A 17 2.28 -34.67 -37.48
N PRO A 18 3.53 -34.18 -37.48
CA PRO A 18 4.44 -34.39 -36.37
C PRO A 18 3.70 -34.01 -35.09
N ALA A 19 3.50 -34.99 -34.21
CA ALA A 19 2.99 -34.72 -32.87
C ALA A 19 3.94 -33.66 -32.30
N ALA A 20 3.41 -32.47 -32.02
CA ALA A 20 4.17 -31.44 -31.35
C ALA A 20 4.81 -32.13 -30.14
N ARG A 21 6.14 -32.31 -30.17
CA ARG A 21 6.87 -32.83 -29.03
C ARG A 21 6.52 -31.87 -27.90
N ALA A 22 5.78 -32.35 -26.91
CA ALA A 22 5.54 -31.57 -25.72
C ALA A 22 6.92 -31.22 -25.17
N ALA A 23 7.31 -29.95 -25.28
CA ALA A 23 8.55 -29.46 -24.73
C ALA A 23 8.41 -29.60 -23.21
N GLY A 24 9.17 -30.53 -22.63
CA GLY A 24 9.28 -30.63 -21.18
C GLY A 24 10.06 -29.44 -20.65
N PHE A 25 9.72 -29.01 -19.44
CA PHE A 25 10.46 -27.97 -18.75
C PHE A 25 11.76 -28.55 -18.17
N THR A 26 12.88 -27.94 -18.48
CA THR A 26 14.19 -28.37 -17.98
C THR A 26 14.44 -27.84 -16.57
N LEU A 27 15.33 -28.52 -15.83
CA LEU A 27 15.75 -28.07 -14.50
C LEU A 27 16.39 -26.66 -14.57
N ILE A 28 17.17 -26.39 -15.63
CA ILE A 28 17.82 -25.09 -15.79
C ILE A 28 16.82 -23.97 -16.09
N GLU A 29 15.76 -24.24 -16.87
CA GLU A 29 14.69 -23.27 -17.08
C GLU A 29 13.97 -22.96 -15.77
N LEU A 30 13.70 -23.98 -14.93
CA LEU A 30 13.12 -23.75 -13.61
C LEU A 30 14.01 -22.86 -12.75
N LEU A 31 15.31 -23.17 -12.69
CA LEU A 31 16.28 -22.41 -11.92
C LEU A 31 16.34 -20.94 -12.37
N ILE A 32 16.31 -20.69 -13.68
CA ILE A 32 16.31 -19.33 -14.22
C ILE A 32 15.01 -18.61 -13.87
N VAL A 33 13.86 -19.27 -14.02
CA VAL A 33 12.55 -18.67 -13.69
C VAL A 33 12.49 -18.29 -12.22
N ILE A 34 12.87 -19.18 -11.30
CA ILE A 34 12.88 -18.85 -9.86
C ILE A 34 13.89 -17.75 -9.54
N ALA A 35 15.05 -17.73 -10.21
CA ALA A 35 16.05 -16.68 -10.02
C ALA A 35 15.50 -15.31 -10.44
N ILE A 36 14.84 -15.24 -11.61
CA ILE A 36 14.21 -14.00 -12.08
C ILE A 36 13.08 -13.57 -11.13
N VAL A 37 12.20 -14.49 -10.72
CA VAL A 37 11.11 -14.19 -9.78
C VAL A 37 11.66 -13.68 -8.44
N ALA A 38 12.74 -14.27 -7.93
CA ALA A 38 13.36 -13.82 -6.69
C ALA A 38 13.93 -12.41 -6.81
N LEU A 39 14.65 -12.11 -7.90
CA LEU A 39 15.22 -10.80 -8.16
C LEU A 39 14.13 -9.72 -8.33
N THR A 40 13.09 -10.00 -9.11
CA THR A 40 11.97 -9.06 -9.31
C THR A 40 11.20 -8.81 -8.03
N THR A 41 10.92 -9.86 -7.24
CA THR A 41 10.25 -9.74 -5.93
C THR A 41 11.07 -8.87 -4.97
N SER A 42 12.40 -9.07 -4.93
CA SER A 42 13.29 -8.26 -4.11
C SER A 42 13.24 -6.77 -4.49
N LEU A 43 13.22 -6.44 -5.78
CA LEU A 43 13.16 -5.05 -6.24
C LEU A 43 11.83 -4.37 -5.87
N ILE A 44 10.71 -5.07 -6.04
CA ILE A 44 9.37 -4.57 -5.70
C ILE A 44 9.27 -4.28 -4.19
N ALA A 45 9.79 -5.18 -3.34
CA ALA A 45 9.75 -5.01 -1.89
C ALA A 45 10.46 -3.71 -1.43
N VAL A 46 11.58 -3.36 -2.06
CA VAL A 46 12.31 -2.11 -1.77
C VAL A 46 11.50 -0.88 -2.21
N SER A 47 10.94 -0.89 -3.42
CA SER A 47 10.13 0.23 -3.95
C SER A 47 8.88 0.51 -3.12
N LEU A 48 8.22 -0.53 -2.59
CA LEU A 48 7.08 -0.38 -1.68
C LEU A 48 7.46 0.30 -0.36
N ARG A 49 8.61 -0.06 0.22
CA ARG A 49 9.11 0.58 1.46
C ARG A 49 9.37 2.07 1.23
N ASP A 50 9.99 2.42 0.11
CA ASP A 50 10.28 3.81 -0.23
C ASP A 50 8.98 4.63 -0.39
N SER A 51 7.98 4.05 -1.06
CA SER A 51 6.65 4.66 -1.24
C SER A 51 5.94 4.93 0.10
N ARG A 52 6.07 4.02 1.08
CA ARG A 52 5.53 4.22 2.44
C ARG A 52 6.26 5.35 3.18
N LEU A 53 7.59 5.40 3.08
CA LEU A 53 8.39 6.46 3.71
C LEU A 53 8.03 7.84 3.14
N GLN A 54 7.91 7.96 1.82
CA GLN A 54 7.48 9.21 1.16
C GLN A 54 6.05 9.63 1.56
N THR A 55 5.18 8.68 1.88
CA THR A 55 3.82 8.99 2.34
C THR A 55 3.83 9.50 3.78
N LEU A 56 4.64 8.89 4.66
CA LEU A 56 4.85 9.36 6.02
C LEU A 56 5.49 10.75 6.06
N GLU A 57 6.49 11.03 5.23
CA GLU A 57 7.16 12.34 5.17
C GLU A 57 6.16 13.44 4.77
N ARG A 58 5.34 13.18 3.74
CA ARG A 58 4.29 14.12 3.31
C ARG A 58 3.25 14.36 4.40
N GLU A 59 2.89 13.34 5.17
CA GLU A 59 1.97 13.52 6.29
C GLU A 59 2.62 14.32 7.42
N ALA A 60 3.90 14.08 7.72
CA ALA A 60 4.64 14.81 8.73
C ALA A 60 4.74 16.31 8.40
N ASP A 61 5.11 16.65 7.16
CA ASP A 61 5.16 18.04 6.68
C ASP A 61 3.79 18.72 6.78
N ARG A 62 2.73 18.02 6.33
CA ARG A 62 1.36 18.52 6.43
C ARG A 62 0.95 18.74 7.89
N LEU A 63 1.23 17.77 8.76
CA LEU A 63 0.91 17.86 10.18
C LEU A 63 1.66 19.03 10.83
N ALA A 64 2.95 19.21 10.54
CA ALA A 64 3.74 20.32 11.05
C ALA A 64 3.11 21.68 10.69
N MET A 65 2.66 21.86 9.44
CA MET A 65 1.94 23.06 9.02
C MET A 65 0.63 23.26 9.78
N LEU A 66 -0.15 22.20 10.00
CA LEU A 66 -1.41 22.26 10.73
C LEU A 66 -1.20 22.60 12.21
N LEU A 67 -0.18 22.01 12.85
CA LEU A 67 0.19 22.29 14.23
C LEU A 67 0.65 23.75 14.38
N GLU A 68 1.46 24.26 13.46
CA GLU A 68 1.91 25.66 13.49
C GLU A 68 0.75 26.63 13.27
N THR A 69 -0.19 26.30 12.39
CA THR A 69 -1.40 27.10 12.19
C THR A 69 -2.26 27.13 13.47
N ALA A 70 -2.48 25.99 14.11
CA ALA A 70 -3.22 25.90 15.37
C ALA A 70 -2.51 26.65 16.52
N ARG A 71 -1.17 26.64 16.54
CA ARG A 71 -0.35 27.40 17.49
C ARG A 71 -0.46 28.91 17.27
N ALA A 72 -0.45 29.36 16.01
CA ALA A 72 -0.68 30.76 15.66
C ALA A 72 -2.08 31.22 16.08
N GLU A 73 -3.10 30.38 15.86
CA GLU A 73 -4.48 30.63 16.29
C GLU A 73 -4.60 30.75 17.82
N SER A 74 -3.95 29.84 18.56
CA SER A 74 -3.91 29.89 20.02
C SER A 74 -3.30 31.19 20.53
N ARG A 75 -2.20 31.65 19.91
CA ARG A 75 -1.55 32.93 20.21
C ARG A 75 -2.44 34.12 19.88
N ALA A 76 -3.13 34.10 18.73
CA ALA A 76 -3.99 35.20 18.28
C ALA A 76 -5.27 35.34 19.13
N THR A 77 -5.81 34.22 19.61
CA THR A 77 -7.06 34.19 20.40
C THR A 77 -6.82 34.22 21.91
N GLY A 78 -5.61 33.88 22.36
CA GLY A 78 -5.29 33.68 23.77
C GLY A 78 -5.95 32.44 24.38
N LEU A 79 -6.52 31.55 23.56
CA LEU A 79 -7.22 30.35 24.03
C LEU A 79 -6.30 29.13 24.02
N PRO A 80 -6.42 28.23 25.01
CA PRO A 80 -5.64 27.01 25.05
C PRO A 80 -6.04 26.04 23.95
N VAL A 81 -5.08 25.68 23.10
CA VAL A 81 -5.26 24.73 22.00
C VAL A 81 -4.39 23.50 22.22
N TRP A 82 -4.94 22.34 21.91
CA TRP A 82 -4.36 21.03 22.18
C TRP A 82 -4.65 20.15 20.97
N TRP A 83 -3.67 19.37 20.56
CA TRP A 83 -3.83 18.37 19.52
C TRP A 83 -3.85 16.97 20.13
N ARG A 84 -4.70 16.10 19.63
CA ARG A 84 -4.84 14.72 20.10
C ARG A 84 -4.99 13.75 18.91
N PRO A 85 -4.17 12.69 18.83
CA PRO A 85 -4.37 11.62 17.87
C PRO A 85 -5.65 10.83 18.21
N ALA A 86 -6.35 10.33 17.19
CA ALA A 86 -7.50 9.47 17.40
C ALA A 86 -7.05 8.16 18.05
N ASP A 87 -7.85 7.65 18.99
CA ASP A 87 -7.60 6.37 19.62
C ASP A 87 -7.75 5.25 18.56
N PRO A 88 -6.69 4.49 18.25
CA PRO A 88 -6.72 3.46 17.22
C PRO A 88 -7.67 2.30 17.56
N THR A 89 -8.09 2.16 18.82
CA THR A 89 -9.04 1.12 19.26
C THR A 89 -10.50 1.54 19.12
N LEU A 90 -10.78 2.85 19.05
CA LEU A 90 -12.14 3.40 19.05
C LEU A 90 -12.57 3.98 17.70
N ALA A 91 -11.62 4.31 16.81
CA ALA A 91 -11.90 5.02 15.57
C ALA A 91 -11.90 4.07 14.35
N GLU A 92 -13.04 3.92 13.66
CA GLU A 92 -13.14 3.16 12.40
C GLU A 92 -12.28 3.76 11.28
N LYS A 93 -12.09 5.07 11.30
CA LYS A 93 -11.12 5.80 10.49
C LYS A 93 -10.17 6.52 11.43
N GLY A 94 -8.88 6.26 11.31
CA GLY A 94 -7.86 7.00 12.03
C GLY A 94 -7.95 8.51 11.77
N GLY A 95 -7.25 9.30 12.56
CA GLY A 95 -7.20 10.76 12.40
C GLY A 95 -6.63 11.44 13.62
N PHE A 96 -6.97 12.71 13.78
CA PHE A 96 -6.62 13.51 14.94
C PHE A 96 -7.63 14.63 15.14
N SER A 97 -7.57 15.32 16.27
CA SER A 97 -8.47 16.43 16.57
C SER A 97 -7.72 17.59 17.21
N PHE A 98 -8.11 18.80 16.85
CA PHE A 98 -7.72 20.02 17.54
C PHE A 98 -8.83 20.42 18.50
N VAL A 99 -8.49 20.54 19.78
CA VAL A 99 -9.42 20.97 20.84
C VAL A 99 -9.08 22.41 21.21
N GLY A 100 -10.10 23.25 21.40
CA GLY A 100 -9.93 24.65 21.81
C GLY A 100 -9.83 25.66 20.67
N LEU A 101 -9.85 25.22 19.40
CA LEU A 101 -9.94 26.14 18.27
C LEU A 101 -11.31 26.83 18.21
N PRO A 102 -11.37 28.10 17.76
CA PRO A 102 -12.63 28.77 17.48
C PRO A 102 -13.45 28.03 16.42
N ALA A 103 -14.78 28.11 16.49
CA ALA A 103 -15.68 27.45 15.54
C ALA A 103 -15.48 27.91 14.07
N ALA A 104 -14.92 29.11 13.88
CA ALA A 104 -14.57 29.64 12.57
C ALA A 104 -13.35 28.94 11.94
N SER A 105 -12.48 28.35 12.77
CA SER A 105 -11.18 27.82 12.36
C SER A 105 -11.28 26.31 12.18
N ARG A 106 -11.65 25.90 10.96
CA ARG A 106 -11.75 24.49 10.58
C ARG A 106 -10.43 24.00 9.96
N LEU A 107 -9.60 23.37 10.78
CA LEU A 107 -8.43 22.64 10.29
C LEU A 107 -8.80 21.21 9.86
N PRO A 108 -8.14 20.65 8.84
CA PRO A 108 -8.22 19.23 8.53
C PRO A 108 -7.88 18.36 9.74
N THR A 109 -8.60 17.25 9.90
CA THR A 109 -8.50 16.33 11.05
C THR A 109 -8.28 14.87 10.63
N GLU A 110 -8.11 14.63 9.32
CA GLU A 110 -7.93 13.30 8.73
C GLU A 110 -6.51 13.13 8.21
N TRP A 111 -5.97 11.92 8.34
CA TRP A 111 -4.72 11.52 7.69
C TRP A 111 -4.92 11.39 6.18
N LEU A 112 -3.89 11.66 5.37
CA LEU A 112 -3.95 11.40 3.92
C LEU A 112 -4.00 9.89 3.62
N ASP A 113 -3.36 9.09 4.46
CA ASP A 113 -3.34 7.63 4.36
C ASP A 113 -3.84 7.02 5.69
N ALA A 114 -4.77 6.07 5.60
CA ALA A 114 -5.42 5.46 6.75
C ALA A 114 -4.47 4.59 7.60
N SER A 115 -3.32 4.21 7.06
CA SER A 115 -2.28 3.47 7.79
C SER A 115 -1.43 4.36 8.69
N VAL A 116 -1.52 5.69 8.55
CA VAL A 116 -0.77 6.61 9.41
C VAL A 116 -1.39 6.65 10.79
N GLN A 117 -0.53 6.54 11.78
CA GLN A 117 -0.84 6.70 13.18
C GLN A 117 0.20 7.64 13.78
N ALA A 118 -0.21 8.38 14.79
CA ALA A 118 0.67 9.26 15.53
C ALA A 118 0.54 8.94 17.02
N GLU A 119 1.68 8.88 17.67
CA GLU A 119 1.83 8.61 19.10
C GLU A 119 2.60 9.78 19.71
N ILE A 120 2.23 10.14 20.94
CA ILE A 120 2.93 11.18 21.71
C ILE A 120 3.64 10.45 22.84
N ASP A 121 4.96 10.63 22.95
CA ASP A 121 5.75 9.95 23.97
C ASP A 121 5.32 10.41 25.37
N GLY A 122 4.82 9.46 26.18
CA GLY A 122 4.42 9.69 27.57
C GLY A 122 3.18 10.58 27.80
N ASP A 123 2.45 11.00 26.75
CA ASP A 123 1.23 11.80 26.88
C ASP A 123 0.17 11.38 25.84
N THR A 124 -1.06 11.85 26.01
CA THR A 124 -2.20 11.61 25.11
C THR A 124 -2.56 12.82 24.27
N ARG A 125 -1.91 13.97 24.52
CA ARG A 125 -2.18 15.24 23.85
C ARG A 125 -0.94 16.12 23.78
N LEU A 126 -0.86 16.92 22.73
CA LEU A 126 0.19 17.92 22.53
C LEU A 126 -0.40 19.30 22.79
N THR A 127 0.15 20.03 23.75
CA THR A 127 -0.27 21.41 24.04
C THR A 127 0.36 22.37 23.04
N LEU A 128 -0.45 23.19 22.37
CA LEU A 128 -0.02 24.12 21.33
C LEU A 128 0.04 25.58 21.79
N GLY A 129 -0.58 25.93 22.92
CA GLY A 129 -0.56 27.28 23.49
C GLY A 129 -1.75 27.56 24.42
N PRO A 130 -1.97 28.82 24.85
CA PRO A 130 -1.11 29.98 24.61
C PRO A 130 0.17 29.87 25.45
N GLU A 131 1.25 30.53 25.04
CA GLU A 131 2.51 30.50 25.81
C GLU A 131 2.24 30.91 27.27
N ALA A 132 2.86 30.20 28.22
CA ALA A 132 2.77 30.58 29.63
C ALA A 132 3.40 31.97 29.80
N ILE A 133 2.59 32.96 30.15
CA ILE A 133 3.04 34.31 30.54
C ILE A 133 3.45 34.29 32.01
#